data_AF-A0A3M1XFT9-F1
#
_entry.id   AF-A0A3M1XFT9-F1
#
_cell.length_a   1.000
_cell.length_b   1.000
_cell.length_c   1.000
_cell.angle_alpha   90.00
_cell.angle_beta   90.00
_cell.angle_gamma   90.00
#
_symmetry.space_group_name_H-M   'P 1'
#
loop_
_entity.id
_entity.type
_entity.pdbx_description
1 polymer ?
#
loop_
_entity_poly.entity_id
_entity_poly.type
_entity_poly.pdbx_seq_one_letter_code
_entity_poly.pdbx_strand_id
1 'polypeptide(L)'
;MHAGAGVHPDAVIEALDAQVLDRHADALIHLHAAPLEVVADDQRAVAVQHHAIFGDAQPVWQVVHARPQHGVAGEGHPIFGDDEFGHRINLTRALLGATTRHERRMPAMNHWLNPIDRPLIIGHRGASAHAPENTLAAFVLAVAQGADGIELDVMRCATGEVVVIHDDTVNRTTDGEGRVRALSLAALRRLDAGNGERIPTLDEVIIATAGASRPFLLNIEVKNDAAPFDGLERLVVEVVRRHGCEDRVLFSSFNPLAVRRLAQLAPDIPRGILYHHAMPAYLREVWLAPLAPHEFRHPDIGLITPEFVARLKAQGKRVNTWTVNTRADIVRAATSGVHGIIGDSPLAIRDALGI
;
A
#
# COMPACT_ATOMS: atom_id res chain seq x y z
N MET A 1 -4.29 66.08 -27.48
CA MET A 1 -3.25 65.20 -28.06
C MET A 1 -2.45 64.61 -26.92
N HIS A 2 -2.41 63.27 -26.84
CA HIS A 2 -1.46 62.35 -26.15
C HIS A 2 -1.14 62.57 -24.66
N ALA A 3 -0.90 61.57 -23.81
CA ALA A 3 -1.03 60.10 -23.71
C ALA A 3 -0.62 59.83 -22.22
N GLY A 4 -1.26 59.00 -21.41
CA GLY A 4 -1.29 57.54 -21.52
C GLY A 4 0.04 56.90 -21.10
N ALA A 5 0.33 56.82 -19.79
CA ALA A 5 1.42 55.98 -19.26
C ALA A 5 0.81 54.97 -18.27
N GLY A 6 0.54 53.76 -18.77
CA GLY A 6 0.14 52.62 -17.96
C GLY A 6 1.35 52.01 -17.27
N VAL A 7 1.16 51.64 -16.00
CA VAL A 7 2.10 50.80 -15.25
C VAL A 7 1.75 49.35 -15.59
N HIS A 8 2.73 48.61 -16.12
CA HIS A 8 2.61 47.22 -16.56
C HIS A 8 2.45 46.26 -15.35
N PRO A 9 1.66 45.17 -15.43
CA PRO A 9 1.37 44.29 -14.28
C PRO A 9 2.48 43.30 -13.90
N ASP A 10 3.69 43.43 -14.43
CA ASP A 10 4.73 42.38 -14.30
C ASP A 10 5.75 42.63 -13.16
N ALA A 11 5.60 43.72 -12.38
CA ALA A 11 6.56 44.09 -11.34
C ALA A 11 6.16 43.71 -9.90
N VAL A 12 5.03 43.03 -9.69
CA VAL A 12 4.59 42.57 -8.35
C VAL A 12 4.75 41.04 -8.18
N ILE A 13 5.08 40.31 -9.26
CA ILE A 13 5.20 38.84 -9.23
C ILE A 13 6.60 38.37 -8.79
N GLU A 14 7.66 39.17 -8.96
CA GLU A 14 9.03 38.74 -8.61
C GLU A 14 9.42 38.87 -7.11
N ALA A 15 8.60 39.45 -6.25
CA ALA A 15 8.94 39.64 -4.84
C ALA A 15 8.33 38.63 -3.86
N LEU A 16 7.41 37.77 -4.32
CA LEU A 16 6.74 36.76 -3.48
C LEU A 16 7.31 35.34 -3.63
N ASP A 17 8.18 35.12 -4.62
CA ASP A 17 8.67 33.77 -4.96
C ASP A 17 9.90 33.33 -4.13
N ALA A 18 10.58 34.25 -3.44
CA ALA A 18 11.83 33.94 -2.75
C ALA A 18 11.69 33.55 -1.26
N GLN A 19 10.53 33.71 -0.62
CA GLN A 19 10.39 33.49 0.84
C GLN A 19 9.52 32.30 1.25
N VAL A 20 8.90 31.58 0.30
CA VAL A 20 8.08 30.39 0.62
C VAL A 20 8.73 29.08 0.12
N LEU A 21 9.83 29.16 -0.63
CA LEU A 21 10.47 28.02 -1.29
C LEU A 21 11.63 27.34 -0.52
N ASP A 22 11.77 27.56 0.80
CA ASP A 22 12.85 26.91 1.59
C ASP A 22 12.37 25.93 2.67
N ARG A 23 11.10 25.51 2.63
CA ARG A 23 10.66 24.34 3.41
C ARG A 23 9.75 23.48 2.55
N HIS A 24 10.24 22.29 2.19
CA HIS A 24 9.58 21.26 1.39
C HIS A 24 9.77 21.37 -0.13
N ALA A 25 11.02 21.34 -0.60
CA ALA A 25 11.32 20.89 -1.95
C ALA A 25 11.68 19.40 -1.89
N ASP A 26 10.72 18.53 -2.17
CA ASP A 26 10.93 17.26 -2.87
C ASP A 26 9.58 16.57 -3.15
N ALA A 27 9.44 16.09 -4.38
CA ALA A 27 8.29 15.41 -5.00
C ALA A 27 7.17 16.30 -5.59
N LEU A 28 7.40 16.81 -6.80
CA LEU A 28 6.32 17.10 -7.74
C LEU A 28 6.63 16.47 -9.11
N ILE A 29 5.95 15.37 -9.38
CA ILE A 29 5.77 14.76 -10.70
C ILE A 29 4.70 15.60 -11.43
N HIS A 30 4.97 15.97 -12.68
CA HIS A 30 4.09 16.78 -13.52
C HIS A 30 2.69 16.16 -13.70
N LEU A 31 1.66 16.84 -13.16
CA LEU A 31 0.26 16.72 -13.60
C LEU A 31 -0.13 18.04 -14.29
N HIS A 32 -0.65 17.93 -15.51
CA HIS A 32 -1.12 19.07 -16.31
C HIS A 32 -2.14 19.93 -15.53
N ALA A 33 -1.82 21.21 -15.33
CA ALA A 33 -2.70 22.18 -14.68
C ALA A 33 -3.79 22.65 -15.66
N ALA A 34 -5.05 22.59 -15.24
CA ALA A 34 -6.15 23.34 -15.85
C ALA A 34 -6.04 24.83 -15.43
N PRO A 35 -6.51 25.78 -16.27
CA PRO A 35 -6.34 27.21 -15.99
C PRO A 35 -7.16 27.67 -14.79
N LEU A 36 -6.54 28.53 -13.96
CA LEU A 36 -7.17 29.27 -12.87
C LEU A 36 -8.17 30.29 -13.44
N GLU A 37 -9.42 30.24 -12.99
CA GLU A 37 -10.41 31.28 -13.29
C GLU A 37 -10.48 32.23 -12.08
N VAL A 38 -10.15 33.51 -12.30
CA VAL A 38 -10.25 34.57 -11.29
C VAL A 38 -11.59 35.28 -11.49
N VAL A 39 -12.55 35.05 -10.60
CA VAL A 39 -13.78 35.85 -10.54
C VAL A 39 -13.53 37.04 -9.62
N ALA A 40 -13.53 38.25 -10.20
CA ALA A 40 -13.43 39.48 -9.43
C ALA A 40 -14.80 39.89 -8.89
N ASP A 41 -14.91 39.98 -7.56
CA ASP A 41 -15.93 40.79 -6.89
C ASP A 41 -15.23 41.60 -5.79
N ASP A 42 -15.62 42.86 -5.66
CA ASP A 42 -14.81 43.90 -5.04
C ASP A 42 -14.48 43.58 -3.57
N GLN A 43 -13.17 43.48 -3.30
CA GLN A 43 -12.48 43.42 -2.00
C GLN A 43 -12.06 42.07 -1.39
N ARG A 44 -12.13 40.92 -2.07
CA ARG A 44 -11.44 39.68 -1.59
C ARG A 44 -10.92 38.81 -2.73
N ALA A 45 -9.61 38.58 -2.79
CA ALA A 45 -9.03 37.52 -3.63
C ALA A 45 -9.32 36.16 -2.99
N VAL A 46 -10.07 35.31 -3.68
CA VAL A 46 -10.34 33.92 -3.28
C VAL A 46 -9.66 33.00 -4.30
N ALA A 47 -8.67 32.23 -3.85
CA ALA A 47 -8.11 31.15 -4.65
C ALA A 47 -9.03 29.94 -4.54
N VAL A 48 -9.64 29.52 -5.66
CA VAL A 48 -10.43 28.29 -5.74
C VAL A 48 -9.60 27.27 -6.50
N GLN A 49 -9.30 26.14 -5.86
CA GLN A 49 -8.60 25.02 -6.50
C GLN A 49 -9.64 23.96 -6.87
N HIS A 50 -9.87 23.75 -8.17
CA HIS A 50 -10.79 22.71 -8.63
C HIS A 50 -10.13 21.33 -8.52
N HIS A 51 -10.80 20.38 -7.87
CA HIS A 51 -10.47 18.96 -7.95
C HIS A 51 -11.68 18.23 -8.53
N ALA A 52 -11.53 17.71 -9.75
CA ALA A 52 -12.50 16.79 -10.32
C ALA A 52 -12.17 15.38 -9.82
N ILE A 53 -12.95 14.87 -8.86
CA ILE A 53 -12.95 13.44 -8.51
C ILE A 53 -13.98 12.80 -9.43
N PHE A 54 -13.52 12.04 -10.43
CA PHE A 54 -14.43 11.25 -11.26
C PHE A 54 -14.81 9.97 -10.53
N GLY A 55 -16.04 9.94 -10.05
CA GLY A 55 -16.77 8.80 -9.51
C GLY A 55 -18.24 9.20 -9.33
N ASP A 56 -19.19 8.29 -9.56
CA ASP A 56 -20.64 8.54 -9.65
C ASP A 56 -21.31 9.02 -8.34
N ALA A 57 -20.91 10.16 -7.82
CA ALA A 57 -21.59 10.88 -6.73
C ALA A 57 -21.37 12.40 -6.88
N GLN A 58 -22.44 13.16 -6.68
CA GLN A 58 -22.50 14.62 -6.84
C GLN A 58 -21.35 15.36 -6.13
N PRO A 59 -20.77 16.42 -6.72
CA PRO A 59 -19.62 17.13 -6.15
C PRO A 59 -19.99 17.82 -4.83
N VAL A 60 -19.19 17.59 -3.79
CA VAL A 60 -19.27 18.28 -2.50
C VAL A 60 -18.25 19.42 -2.49
N TRP A 61 -18.71 20.67 -2.32
CA TRP A 61 -17.87 21.86 -2.28
C TRP A 61 -17.38 22.13 -0.86
N GLN A 62 -16.06 22.24 -0.67
CA GLN A 62 -15.47 22.61 0.62
C GLN A 62 -14.73 23.94 0.47
N VAL A 63 -15.22 24.98 1.15
CA VAL A 63 -14.57 26.31 1.18
C VAL A 63 -13.62 26.36 2.37
N VAL A 64 -12.33 26.54 2.12
CA VAL A 64 -11.31 26.74 3.16
C VAL A 64 -11.03 28.24 3.29
N HIS A 65 -11.28 28.82 4.47
CA HIS A 65 -10.92 30.21 4.77
C HIS A 65 -9.60 30.25 5.55
N ALA A 66 -8.56 30.87 4.98
CA ALA A 66 -7.35 31.24 5.72
C ALA A 66 -7.51 32.68 6.26
N ARG A 67 -7.26 32.89 7.56
CA ARG A 67 -7.15 34.24 8.15
C ARG A 67 -5.67 34.63 8.27
N PRO A 68 -5.26 35.86 7.88
CA PRO A 68 -3.92 36.34 8.17
C PRO A 68 -3.83 36.84 9.63
N GLN A 69 -2.73 36.50 10.31
CA GLN A 69 -2.37 37.04 11.61
C GLN A 69 -1.58 38.35 11.40
N HIS A 70 -2.04 39.45 12.00
CA HIS A 70 -1.22 40.66 12.17
C HIS A 70 -1.20 41.07 13.65
N GLY A 71 0.00 41.43 14.11
CA GLY A 71 0.34 41.79 15.48
C GLY A 71 -0.03 43.22 15.89
N VAL A 72 0.08 43.45 17.20
CA VAL A 72 -0.43 44.57 18.00
C VAL A 72 0.57 45.73 18.10
N ALA A 73 0.08 46.98 18.08
CA ALA A 73 0.45 48.08 19.00
C ALA A 73 -0.35 49.37 18.69
N GLY A 74 -0.92 50.02 19.71
CA GLY A 74 -1.36 51.43 19.63
C GLY A 74 -2.64 51.79 20.38
N GLU A 75 -2.50 52.58 21.44
CA GLU A 75 -3.46 53.01 22.47
C GLU A 75 -4.67 53.86 22.00
N GLY A 76 -5.80 53.79 22.74
CA GLY A 76 -6.84 54.84 22.75
C GLY A 76 -8.30 54.33 22.90
N HIS A 77 -8.92 54.58 24.06
CA HIS A 77 -10.37 54.44 24.35
C HIS A 77 -10.97 55.85 24.63
N PRO A 78 -12.29 56.05 24.82
CA PRO A 78 -13.49 55.37 24.24
C PRO A 78 -14.60 56.40 23.86
N ILE A 79 -15.54 56.12 22.93
CA ILE A 79 -16.90 56.71 22.97
C ILE A 79 -17.95 55.74 22.40
N PHE A 80 -19.08 55.62 23.12
CA PHE A 80 -20.30 54.86 22.86
C PHE A 80 -21.09 55.34 21.62
N GLY A 81 -21.87 54.43 21.04
CA GLY A 81 -22.93 54.74 20.08
C GLY A 81 -23.67 53.48 19.69
N ASP A 82 -24.83 53.28 20.32
CA ASP A 82 -25.83 52.27 19.97
C ASP A 82 -26.24 52.41 18.49
N ASP A 83 -26.44 51.29 17.79
CA ASP A 83 -27.76 50.99 17.21
C ASP A 83 -27.79 49.61 16.53
N GLU A 84 -28.89 48.94 16.84
CA GLU A 84 -29.41 47.66 16.41
C GLU A 84 -29.35 47.43 14.89
N PHE A 85 -28.94 46.22 14.46
CA PHE A 85 -29.82 45.38 13.65
C PHE A 85 -29.32 43.92 13.69
N GLY A 86 -30.11 43.06 14.33
CA GLY A 86 -29.70 41.73 14.73
C GLY A 86 -29.70 40.70 13.61
N HIS A 87 -28.98 39.59 13.86
CA HIS A 87 -29.47 38.24 13.60
C HIS A 87 -28.93 37.29 14.67
N ARG A 88 -29.87 36.67 15.39
CA ARG A 88 -29.66 35.73 16.50
C ARG A 88 -29.13 34.41 15.94
N ILE A 89 -27.92 34.01 16.36
CA ILE A 89 -27.53 32.60 16.37
C ILE A 89 -27.47 32.17 17.84
N ASN A 90 -28.42 31.32 18.23
CA ASN A 90 -28.48 30.69 19.54
C ASN A 90 -27.23 29.81 19.76
N LEU A 91 -26.25 30.34 20.47
CA LEU A 91 -25.12 29.61 21.03
C LEU A 91 -25.56 28.93 22.33
N THR A 92 -26.27 27.81 22.23
CA THR A 92 -26.41 26.92 23.39
C THR A 92 -26.64 25.48 22.93
N ARG A 93 -25.72 24.59 23.37
CA ARG A 93 -25.71 23.12 23.26
C ARG A 93 -24.79 22.52 22.18
N ALA A 94 -23.49 22.57 22.44
CA ALA A 94 -22.54 21.56 21.95
C ALA A 94 -21.33 21.44 22.91
N LEU A 95 -21.59 21.26 24.21
CA LEU A 95 -20.57 20.93 25.23
C LEU A 95 -20.95 19.69 26.04
N LEU A 96 -21.64 18.75 25.39
CA LEU A 96 -21.92 17.43 25.95
C LEU A 96 -21.64 16.36 24.88
N GLY A 97 -20.51 15.69 25.04
CA GLY A 97 -20.36 14.27 24.68
C GLY A 97 -20.44 13.91 23.20
N ALA A 98 -19.51 14.39 22.38
CA ALA A 98 -19.04 13.58 21.25
C ALA A 98 -17.89 12.69 21.73
N THR A 99 -18.16 11.81 22.69
CA THR A 99 -17.45 10.54 22.69
C THR A 99 -17.94 9.85 21.42
N THR A 100 -17.20 9.97 20.33
CA THR A 100 -17.28 8.98 19.26
C THR A 100 -16.97 7.67 19.94
N ARG A 101 -18.03 6.98 20.34
CA ARG A 101 -17.98 5.55 20.58
C ARG A 101 -17.43 5.02 19.27
N HIS A 102 -16.14 4.67 19.26
CA HIS A 102 -15.67 3.64 18.35
C HIS A 102 -16.57 2.47 18.66
N GLU A 103 -17.69 2.38 17.95
CA GLU A 103 -18.33 1.10 17.69
C GLU A 103 -17.15 0.25 17.25
N ARG A 104 -16.78 -0.70 18.10
CA ARG A 104 -15.90 -1.77 17.67
C ARG A 104 -16.66 -2.42 16.54
N ARG A 105 -16.38 -1.98 15.31
CA ARG A 105 -16.63 -2.75 14.11
C ARG A 105 -16.03 -4.10 14.48
N MET A 106 -16.87 -5.11 14.66
CA MET A 106 -16.34 -6.47 14.72
C MET A 106 -15.42 -6.57 13.52
N PRO A 107 -14.16 -7.01 13.68
CA PRO A 107 -13.22 -7.04 12.57
C PRO A 107 -13.95 -7.74 11.43
N ALA A 108 -14.24 -6.99 10.37
CA ALA A 108 -14.91 -7.54 9.21
C ALA A 108 -14.04 -8.74 8.83
N MET A 109 -14.61 -9.95 8.82
CA MET A 109 -13.81 -11.13 8.52
C MET A 109 -13.06 -10.83 7.24
N ASN A 110 -11.73 -10.92 7.29
CA ASN A 110 -10.89 -10.66 6.15
C ASN A 110 -11.42 -11.52 4.99
N HIS A 111 -11.91 -10.87 3.93
CA HIS A 111 -12.74 -11.54 2.93
C HIS A 111 -11.96 -12.58 2.11
N TRP A 112 -10.63 -12.50 2.12
CA TRP A 112 -9.73 -13.53 1.59
C TRP A 112 -9.84 -14.86 2.33
N LEU A 113 -10.47 -14.87 3.50
CA LEU A 113 -10.79 -16.06 4.25
C LEU A 113 -12.11 -16.73 3.79
N ASN A 114 -12.93 -16.10 2.96
CA ASN A 114 -14.18 -16.73 2.55
C ASN A 114 -13.92 -17.85 1.52
N PRO A 115 -14.81 -18.85 1.41
CA PRO A 115 -14.79 -19.77 0.28
C PRO A 115 -14.78 -19.01 -1.05
N ILE A 116 -14.09 -19.56 -2.04
CA ILE A 116 -13.93 -18.96 -3.37
C ILE A 116 -14.41 -19.94 -4.44
N ASP A 117 -14.99 -19.43 -5.52
CA ASP A 117 -15.54 -20.24 -6.61
C ASP A 117 -14.46 -20.75 -7.57
N ARG A 118 -13.31 -20.07 -7.59
CA ARG A 118 -12.09 -20.46 -8.32
C ARG A 118 -10.86 -20.11 -7.48
N PRO A 119 -9.71 -20.77 -7.69
CA PRO A 119 -8.46 -20.35 -7.06
C PRO A 119 -8.15 -18.87 -7.33
N LEU A 120 -7.65 -18.18 -6.31
CA LEU A 120 -7.07 -16.85 -6.48
C LEU A 120 -5.82 -16.95 -7.36
N ILE A 121 -5.65 -16.01 -8.28
CA ILE A 121 -4.46 -15.88 -9.12
C ILE A 121 -3.56 -14.83 -8.48
N ILE A 122 -2.42 -15.26 -7.96
CA ILE A 122 -1.49 -14.40 -7.23
C ILE A 122 -0.19 -14.33 -8.03
N GLY A 123 0.19 -13.13 -8.49
CA GLY A 123 1.43 -12.94 -9.22
C GLY A 123 2.65 -13.08 -8.30
N HIS A 124 3.48 -14.10 -8.51
CA HIS A 124 4.70 -14.35 -7.74
C HIS A 124 5.75 -13.28 -8.06
N ARG A 125 6.08 -12.45 -7.08
CA ARG A 125 6.91 -11.24 -7.24
C ARG A 125 6.38 -10.31 -8.34
N GLY A 126 5.05 -10.25 -8.48
CA GLY A 126 4.34 -9.59 -9.59
C GLY A 126 4.15 -10.49 -10.81
N ALA A 127 4.04 -9.90 -12.00
CA ALA A 127 4.02 -10.63 -13.27
C ALA A 127 5.46 -10.92 -13.75
N SER A 128 6.24 -11.62 -12.91
CA SER A 128 7.70 -11.79 -13.05
C SER A 128 8.15 -12.54 -14.31
N ALA A 129 7.24 -13.25 -14.98
CA ALA A 129 7.50 -13.83 -16.30
C ALA A 129 7.60 -12.77 -17.42
N HIS A 130 7.10 -11.55 -17.19
CA HIS A 130 6.94 -10.50 -18.21
C HIS A 130 7.59 -9.16 -17.85
N ALA A 131 7.98 -8.97 -16.59
CA ALA A 131 8.64 -7.79 -16.07
C ALA A 131 9.63 -8.18 -14.96
N PRO A 132 10.65 -7.36 -14.65
CA PRO A 132 11.63 -7.70 -13.62
C PRO A 132 10.95 -7.96 -12.26
N GLU A 133 11.30 -9.08 -11.61
CA GLU A 133 10.67 -9.51 -10.36
C GLU A 133 10.75 -8.44 -9.24
N ASN A 134 9.73 -8.38 -8.39
CA ASN A 134 9.68 -7.48 -7.23
C ASN A 134 9.84 -5.97 -7.57
N THR A 135 9.46 -5.55 -8.79
CA THR A 135 9.45 -4.14 -9.22
C THR A 135 8.03 -3.59 -9.32
N LEU A 136 7.90 -2.25 -9.33
CA LEU A 136 6.59 -1.60 -9.53
C LEU A 136 6.01 -1.96 -10.90
N ALA A 137 6.84 -2.03 -11.95
CA ALA A 137 6.40 -2.49 -13.26
C ALA A 137 5.76 -3.89 -13.21
N ALA A 138 6.37 -4.86 -12.52
CA ALA A 138 5.81 -6.21 -12.39
C ALA A 138 4.49 -6.24 -11.61
N PHE A 139 4.36 -5.41 -10.57
CA PHE A 139 3.12 -5.34 -9.78
C PHE A 139 1.98 -4.67 -10.53
N VAL A 140 2.24 -3.54 -11.20
CA VAL A 140 1.25 -2.87 -12.06
C VAL A 140 0.82 -3.78 -13.20
N LEU A 141 1.77 -4.51 -13.81
CA LEU A 141 1.46 -5.46 -14.86
C LEU A 141 0.60 -6.63 -14.33
N ALA A 142 0.84 -7.13 -13.11
CA ALA A 142 -0.01 -8.17 -12.52
C ALA A 142 -1.46 -7.70 -12.34
N VAL A 143 -1.68 -6.45 -11.91
CA VAL A 143 -3.02 -5.83 -11.85
C VAL A 143 -3.64 -5.80 -13.25
N ALA A 144 -2.91 -5.32 -14.25
CA ALA A 144 -3.38 -5.20 -15.63
C ALA A 144 -3.69 -6.57 -16.27
N GLN A 145 -2.93 -7.61 -15.93
CA GLN A 145 -3.16 -8.99 -16.38
C GLN A 145 -4.31 -9.69 -15.63
N GLY A 146 -4.96 -9.00 -14.69
CA GLY A 146 -6.10 -9.54 -13.99
C GLY A 146 -5.74 -10.54 -12.90
N ALA A 147 -4.60 -10.39 -12.22
CA ALA A 147 -4.30 -11.10 -10.98
C ALA A 147 -5.23 -10.67 -9.84
N ASP A 148 -5.63 -11.59 -8.95
CA ASP A 148 -6.40 -11.27 -7.74
C ASP A 148 -5.53 -10.70 -6.61
N GLY A 149 -4.21 -10.83 -6.75
CA GLY A 149 -3.25 -10.21 -5.88
C GLY A 149 -1.83 -10.44 -6.37
N ILE A 150 -0.89 -10.02 -5.55
CA ILE A 150 0.54 -10.27 -5.74
C ILE A 150 1.10 -10.90 -4.48
N GLU A 151 2.13 -11.71 -4.69
CA GLU A 151 3.06 -12.11 -3.68
C GLU A 151 4.34 -11.27 -3.87
N LEU A 152 4.96 -10.87 -2.76
CA LEU A 152 6.17 -10.08 -2.74
C LEU A 152 7.00 -10.34 -1.49
N ASP A 153 8.30 -10.19 -1.63
CA ASP A 153 9.28 -10.42 -0.56
C ASP A 153 9.70 -9.12 0.09
N VAL A 154 9.72 -9.05 1.41
CA VAL A 154 10.21 -7.87 2.13
C VAL A 154 11.45 -8.16 2.95
N MET A 155 12.34 -7.17 3.00
CA MET A 155 13.55 -7.14 3.80
C MET A 155 13.73 -5.77 4.46
N ARG A 156 14.52 -5.72 5.54
CA ARG A 156 14.96 -4.47 6.18
C ARG A 156 16.31 -4.05 5.59
N CYS A 157 16.42 -2.81 5.09
CA CYS A 157 17.70 -2.26 4.65
C CYS A 157 18.49 -1.62 5.83
N ALA A 158 19.72 -1.16 5.58
CA ALA A 158 20.60 -0.66 6.65
C ALA A 158 20.04 0.56 7.40
N THR A 159 19.29 1.41 6.70
CA THR A 159 18.65 2.61 7.26
C THR A 159 17.30 2.32 7.92
N GLY A 160 16.80 1.09 7.82
CA GLY A 160 15.66 0.58 8.56
C GLY A 160 14.34 0.53 7.80
N GLU A 161 14.29 1.03 6.57
CA GLU A 161 13.12 0.95 5.71
C GLU A 161 12.86 -0.48 5.21
N VAL A 162 11.59 -0.76 4.92
CA VAL A 162 11.14 -2.04 4.38
C VAL A 162 11.20 -1.98 2.85
N VAL A 163 12.15 -2.72 2.27
CA VAL A 163 12.37 -2.81 0.83
C VAL A 163 11.86 -4.14 0.30
N VAL A 164 11.51 -4.15 -1.00
CA VAL A 164 10.89 -5.30 -1.66
C VAL A 164 11.90 -5.98 -2.56
N ILE A 165 12.44 -7.11 -2.11
CA ILE A 165 13.48 -7.90 -2.79
C ILE A 165 13.55 -9.29 -2.16
N HIS A 166 13.76 -10.32 -2.97
CA HIS A 166 13.75 -11.71 -2.51
C HIS A 166 15.06 -12.16 -1.85
N ASP A 167 16.19 -11.89 -2.51
CA ASP A 167 17.48 -12.43 -2.12
C ASP A 167 18.11 -11.61 -0.99
N ASP A 168 18.90 -12.26 -0.13
CA ASP A 168 19.69 -11.60 0.92
C ASP A 168 20.69 -10.54 0.36
N THR A 169 21.00 -10.63 -0.93
CA THR A 169 21.89 -9.75 -1.68
C THR A 169 21.21 -9.20 -2.92
N VAL A 170 21.70 -8.06 -3.40
CA VAL A 170 21.18 -7.41 -4.62
C VAL A 170 21.72 -8.02 -5.92
N ASN A 171 22.71 -8.92 -5.82
CA ASN A 171 23.59 -9.34 -6.91
C ASN A 171 22.86 -9.99 -8.11
N ARG A 172 21.80 -10.76 -7.87
CA ARG A 172 21.15 -11.55 -8.94
C ARG A 172 20.21 -10.69 -9.79
N THR A 173 19.50 -9.76 -9.15
CA THR A 173 18.37 -9.02 -9.74
C THR A 173 18.68 -7.56 -9.98
N THR A 174 19.92 -7.14 -9.77
CA THR A 174 20.34 -5.76 -10.02
C THR A 174 21.72 -5.70 -10.66
N ASP A 175 22.13 -4.49 -11.05
CA ASP A 175 23.48 -4.16 -11.50
C ASP A 175 24.49 -3.89 -10.36
N GLY A 176 24.08 -4.07 -9.10
CA GLY A 176 24.91 -3.85 -7.91
C GLY A 176 25.36 -5.12 -7.21
N GLU A 177 26.16 -4.95 -6.16
CA GLU A 177 26.56 -6.03 -5.26
C GLU A 177 26.40 -5.64 -3.79
N GLY A 178 26.15 -6.64 -2.95
CA GLY A 178 26.15 -6.48 -1.50
C GLY A 178 24.88 -7.00 -0.84
N ARG A 179 24.94 -7.06 0.49
CA ARG A 179 23.79 -7.49 1.31
C ARG A 179 22.78 -6.35 1.42
N VAL A 180 21.50 -6.66 1.22
CA VAL A 180 20.40 -5.68 1.34
C VAL A 180 20.45 -4.95 2.69
N ARG A 181 20.64 -5.70 3.77
CA ARG A 181 20.74 -5.18 5.15
C ARG A 181 21.97 -4.31 5.43
N ALA A 182 22.95 -4.27 4.52
CA ALA A 182 24.17 -3.48 4.64
C ALA A 182 24.14 -2.22 3.75
N LEU A 183 23.11 -2.05 2.92
CA LEU A 183 22.95 -0.91 2.03
C LEU A 183 21.83 0.00 2.55
N SER A 184 22.07 1.32 2.54
CA SER A 184 21.03 2.32 2.80
C SER A 184 19.96 2.30 1.71
N LEU A 185 18.74 2.76 2.00
CA LEU A 185 17.69 2.93 0.99
C LEU A 185 18.17 3.77 -0.21
N ALA A 186 18.90 4.86 0.05
CA ALA A 186 19.45 5.71 -1.00
C ALA A 186 20.44 4.97 -1.92
N ALA A 187 21.18 4.00 -1.39
CA ALA A 187 22.08 3.16 -2.18
C ALA A 187 21.31 2.13 -3.00
N LEU A 188 20.31 1.47 -2.40
CA LEU A 188 19.45 0.50 -3.08
C LEU A 188 18.69 1.15 -4.24
N ARG A 189 18.18 2.38 -4.06
CA ARG A 189 17.46 3.14 -5.10
C ARG A 189 18.32 3.60 -6.28
N ARG A 190 19.65 3.46 -6.21
CA ARG A 190 20.53 3.75 -7.35
C ARG A 190 20.71 2.55 -8.27
N LEU A 191 20.40 1.35 -7.80
CA LEU A 191 20.57 0.12 -8.55
C LEU A 191 19.45 -0.03 -9.57
N ASP A 192 19.80 -0.50 -10.76
CA ASP A 192 18.85 -0.92 -11.79
C ASP A 192 18.38 -2.33 -11.47
N ALA A 193 17.09 -2.50 -11.14
CA ALA A 193 16.49 -3.78 -10.83
C ALA A 193 15.99 -4.54 -12.09
N GLY A 194 16.45 -4.11 -13.27
CA GLY A 194 16.06 -4.59 -14.59
C GLY A 194 15.25 -3.54 -15.35
N ASN A 195 15.56 -3.36 -16.63
CA ASN A 195 14.85 -2.46 -17.56
C ASN A 195 14.68 -1.02 -17.05
N GLY A 196 15.60 -0.52 -16.21
CA GLY A 196 15.50 0.83 -15.65
C GLY A 196 14.59 0.94 -14.43
N GLU A 197 14.05 -0.16 -13.90
CA GLU A 197 13.30 -0.19 -12.66
C GLU A 197 14.22 -0.03 -11.43
N ARG A 198 13.62 0.17 -10.26
CA ARG A 198 14.33 0.27 -8.97
C ARG A 198 13.77 -0.74 -7.99
N ILE A 199 14.56 -1.07 -6.97
CA ILE A 199 14.07 -1.80 -5.79
C ILE A 199 13.03 -0.91 -5.08
N PRO A 200 11.75 -1.30 -5.00
CA PRO A 200 10.74 -0.50 -4.34
C PRO A 200 10.77 -0.69 -2.82
N THR A 201 10.17 0.26 -2.12
CA THR A 201 9.75 0.14 -0.72
C THR A 201 8.37 -0.50 -0.64
N LEU A 202 8.03 -1.08 0.51
CA LEU A 202 6.67 -1.61 0.73
C LEU A 202 5.60 -0.52 0.61
N ASP A 203 5.89 0.72 1.05
CA ASP A 203 5.03 1.88 0.87
C ASP A 203 4.67 2.11 -0.61
N GLU A 204 5.66 2.09 -1.50
CA GLU A 204 5.45 2.31 -2.94
C GLU A 204 4.60 1.21 -3.57
N VAL A 205 4.78 -0.05 -3.15
CA VAL A 205 3.97 -1.17 -3.67
C VAL A 205 2.50 -1.07 -3.22
N ILE A 206 2.26 -0.70 -1.96
CA ILE A 206 0.90 -0.49 -1.46
C ILE A 206 0.21 0.62 -2.25
N ILE A 207 0.90 1.76 -2.47
CA ILE A 207 0.37 2.88 -3.25
C ILE A 207 0.10 2.48 -4.70
N ALA A 208 1.07 1.84 -5.36
CA ALA A 208 0.96 1.45 -6.77
C ALA A 208 -0.18 0.46 -7.04
N THR A 209 -0.56 -0.34 -6.04
CA THR A 209 -1.64 -1.33 -6.14
C THR A 209 -2.95 -0.88 -5.48
N ALA A 210 -3.02 0.34 -4.95
CA ALA A 210 -4.23 0.90 -4.34
C ALA A 210 -5.35 1.15 -5.36
N GLY A 211 -4.98 1.50 -6.59
CA GLY A 211 -5.92 1.83 -7.67
C GLY A 211 -6.55 0.64 -8.41
N ALA A 212 -6.37 -0.59 -7.92
CA ALA A 212 -7.00 -1.76 -8.52
C ALA A 212 -8.54 -1.61 -8.45
N SER A 213 -9.23 -1.88 -9.56
CA SER A 213 -10.69 -1.72 -9.70
C SER A 213 -11.52 -2.73 -8.88
N ARG A 214 -10.85 -3.62 -8.15
CA ARG A 214 -11.43 -4.70 -7.34
C ARG A 214 -10.52 -4.98 -6.15
N PRO A 215 -11.00 -5.67 -5.10
CA PRO A 215 -10.14 -6.10 -4.01
C PRO A 215 -8.90 -6.82 -4.55
N PHE A 216 -7.73 -6.43 -4.06
CA PHE A 216 -6.44 -6.91 -4.56
C PHE A 216 -5.53 -7.31 -3.40
N LEU A 217 -5.24 -8.61 -3.30
CA LEU A 217 -4.48 -9.18 -2.19
C LEU A 217 -3.00 -8.82 -2.27
N LEU A 218 -2.40 -8.51 -1.13
CA LEU A 218 -0.96 -8.42 -0.91
C LEU A 218 -0.52 -9.57 0.00
N ASN A 219 0.07 -10.62 -0.59
CA ASN A 219 0.76 -11.65 0.17
C ASN A 219 2.21 -11.23 0.42
N ILE A 220 2.52 -10.76 1.62
CA ILE A 220 3.82 -10.20 1.99
C ILE A 220 4.65 -11.30 2.68
N GLU A 221 5.66 -11.85 1.99
CA GLU A 221 6.63 -12.79 2.57
C GLU A 221 7.71 -12.04 3.36
N VAL A 222 7.83 -12.35 4.65
CA VAL A 222 8.88 -11.78 5.52
C VAL A 222 10.16 -12.62 5.42
N LYS A 223 11.22 -12.03 4.83
CA LYS A 223 12.53 -12.65 4.60
C LYS A 223 13.57 -12.23 5.64
N ASN A 224 13.45 -12.73 6.87
CA ASN A 224 14.46 -12.49 7.91
C ASN A 224 15.19 -13.76 8.38
N ASP A 225 15.24 -14.80 7.56
CA ASP A 225 15.88 -16.09 7.94
C ASP A 225 17.34 -15.91 8.39
N ALA A 226 18.07 -15.05 7.69
CA ALA A 226 19.47 -14.77 8.01
C ALA A 226 19.66 -13.64 9.04
N ALA A 227 18.59 -13.02 9.54
CA ALA A 227 18.61 -12.09 10.67
C ALA A 227 17.26 -12.10 11.45
N PRO A 228 16.89 -13.21 12.14
CA PRO A 228 15.52 -13.41 12.62
C PRO A 228 15.02 -12.48 13.73
N PHE A 229 15.81 -11.49 14.15
CA PHE A 229 15.48 -10.56 15.23
C PHE A 229 15.80 -9.10 14.84
N ASP A 230 15.88 -8.82 13.55
CA ASP A 230 16.17 -7.48 13.01
C ASP A 230 14.98 -6.50 13.12
N GLY A 231 13.82 -6.96 13.59
CA GLY A 231 12.62 -6.14 13.78
C GLY A 231 11.75 -5.98 12.53
N LEU A 232 12.05 -6.70 11.45
CA LEU A 232 11.31 -6.61 10.19
C LEU A 232 9.80 -6.83 10.36
N GLU A 233 9.36 -7.80 11.18
CA GLU A 233 7.93 -8.07 11.39
C GLU A 233 7.20 -6.85 11.95
N ARG A 234 7.84 -6.11 12.87
CA ARG A 234 7.25 -4.90 13.46
C ARG A 234 7.13 -3.80 12.40
N LEU A 235 8.19 -3.57 11.65
CA LEU A 235 8.24 -2.53 10.62
C LEU A 235 7.19 -2.78 9.54
N VAL A 236 7.06 -4.01 9.06
CA VAL A 236 6.05 -4.40 8.07
C VAL A 236 4.63 -4.13 8.58
N VAL A 237 4.34 -4.52 9.84
CA VAL A 237 3.04 -4.23 10.46
C VAL A 237 2.82 -2.72 10.55
N GLU A 238 3.82 -1.94 10.97
CA GLU A 238 3.71 -0.48 11.04
C GLU A 238 3.43 0.16 9.68
N VAL A 239 4.06 -0.30 8.59
CA VAL A 239 3.75 0.16 7.22
C VAL A 239 2.29 -0.17 6.88
N VAL A 240 1.86 -1.42 7.07
CA VAL A 240 0.49 -1.85 6.76
C VAL A 240 -0.55 -1.05 7.54
N ARG A 241 -0.34 -0.80 8.84
CA ARG A 241 -1.24 0.03 9.66
C ARG A 241 -1.25 1.49 9.24
N ARG A 242 -0.09 2.05 8.89
CA ARG A 242 0.02 3.45 8.44
C ARG A 242 -0.79 3.69 7.17
N HIS A 243 -0.86 2.70 6.27
CA HIS A 243 -1.66 2.76 5.04
C HIS A 243 -3.12 2.33 5.22
N GLY A 244 -3.51 1.77 6.37
CA GLY A 244 -4.88 1.32 6.63
C GLY A 244 -5.37 0.24 5.66
N CYS A 245 -4.47 -0.64 5.20
CA CYS A 245 -4.73 -1.65 4.16
C CYS A 245 -4.79 -3.09 4.70
N GLU A 246 -5.12 -3.25 5.97
CA GLU A 246 -5.06 -4.55 6.66
C GLU A 246 -6.05 -5.59 6.10
N ASP A 247 -7.15 -5.11 5.53
CA ASP A 247 -8.19 -5.92 4.91
C ASP A 247 -7.77 -6.58 3.59
N ARG A 248 -6.65 -6.14 3.02
CA ARG A 248 -6.07 -6.67 1.78
C ARG A 248 -4.68 -7.28 1.93
N VAL A 249 -4.24 -7.53 3.17
CA VAL A 249 -2.92 -8.12 3.45
C VAL A 249 -3.05 -9.56 3.97
N LEU A 250 -2.13 -10.40 3.54
CA LEU A 250 -1.81 -11.71 4.10
C LEU A 250 -0.30 -11.72 4.37
N PHE A 251 0.12 -12.01 5.60
CA PHE A 251 1.55 -12.22 5.85
C PHE A 251 1.94 -13.66 5.61
N SER A 252 3.15 -13.91 5.12
CA SER A 252 3.68 -15.26 5.03
C SER A 252 5.17 -15.32 5.40
N SER A 253 5.63 -16.50 5.84
CA SER A 253 7.05 -16.78 6.04
C SER A 253 7.32 -18.30 6.11
N PHE A 254 8.53 -18.72 5.73
CA PHE A 254 9.04 -20.06 6.03
C PHE A 254 9.41 -20.22 7.51
N ASN A 255 9.68 -19.11 8.21
CA ASN A 255 10.11 -19.11 9.60
C ASN A 255 8.89 -19.14 10.54
N PRO A 256 8.63 -20.24 11.28
CA PRO A 256 7.48 -20.32 12.19
C PRO A 256 7.54 -19.29 13.33
N LEU A 257 8.74 -18.83 13.70
CA LEU A 257 8.91 -17.78 14.72
C LEU A 257 8.50 -16.40 14.19
N ALA A 258 8.80 -16.09 12.92
CA ALA A 258 8.30 -14.87 12.28
C ALA A 258 6.77 -14.89 12.21
N VAL A 259 6.18 -16.01 11.79
CA VAL A 259 4.72 -16.20 11.80
C VAL A 259 4.15 -15.97 13.20
N ARG A 260 4.76 -16.53 14.26
CA ARG A 260 4.35 -16.30 15.66
C ARG A 260 4.40 -14.82 16.06
N ARG A 261 5.47 -14.11 15.70
CA ARG A 261 5.61 -12.68 16.03
C ARG A 261 4.56 -11.83 15.31
N LEU A 262 4.31 -12.12 14.03
CA LEU A 262 3.24 -11.48 13.27
C LEU A 262 1.86 -11.71 13.93
N ALA A 263 1.60 -12.89 14.51
CA ALA A 263 0.39 -13.14 15.29
C ALA A 263 0.23 -12.20 16.49
N GLN A 264 1.33 -11.93 17.16
CA GLN A 264 1.35 -11.11 18.37
C GLN A 264 1.21 -9.63 18.03
N LEU A 265 1.80 -9.20 16.90
CA LEU A 265 1.82 -7.81 16.45
C LEU A 265 0.52 -7.41 15.72
N ALA A 266 -0.06 -8.32 14.94
CA ALA A 266 -1.24 -8.06 14.11
C ALA A 266 -2.17 -9.29 14.07
N PRO A 267 -2.85 -9.62 15.19
CA PRO A 267 -3.69 -10.82 15.29
C PRO A 267 -4.92 -10.83 14.36
N ASP A 268 -5.32 -9.67 13.84
CA ASP A 268 -6.43 -9.45 12.91
C ASP A 268 -6.04 -9.62 11.43
N ILE A 269 -4.73 -9.68 11.11
CA ILE A 269 -4.23 -9.91 9.75
C ILE A 269 -3.94 -11.42 9.58
N PRO A 270 -4.50 -12.07 8.55
CA PRO A 270 -4.28 -13.49 8.34
C PRO A 270 -2.82 -13.78 8.02
N ARG A 271 -2.38 -15.00 8.33
CA ARG A 271 -1.02 -15.46 8.09
C ARG A 271 -0.96 -16.81 7.38
N GLY A 272 0.10 -17.00 6.60
CA GLY A 272 0.47 -18.24 5.93
C GLY A 272 1.84 -18.74 6.37
N ILE A 273 1.98 -20.06 6.42
CA ILE A 273 3.28 -20.71 6.65
C ILE A 273 3.73 -21.43 5.38
N LEU A 274 4.91 -21.06 4.89
CA LEU A 274 5.52 -21.66 3.69
C LEU A 274 6.35 -22.89 4.03
N TYR A 275 6.36 -23.85 3.12
CA TYR A 275 7.21 -25.04 3.18
C TYR A 275 7.27 -25.72 1.80
N HIS A 276 8.35 -26.43 1.54
CA HIS A 276 8.60 -27.11 0.26
C HIS A 276 8.91 -28.60 0.47
N HIS A 277 8.78 -29.42 -0.58
CA HIS A 277 8.88 -30.88 -0.54
C HIS A 277 10.23 -31.38 -0.02
N ALA A 278 11.31 -30.67 -0.37
CA ALA A 278 12.66 -30.98 0.08
C ALA A 278 12.96 -30.57 1.54
N MET A 279 12.03 -29.90 2.24
CA MET A 279 12.22 -29.59 3.66
C MET A 279 12.13 -30.84 4.54
N PRO A 280 12.85 -30.85 5.68
CA PRO A 280 12.67 -31.86 6.72
C PRO A 280 11.18 -32.04 7.09
N ALA A 281 10.79 -33.29 7.38
CA ALA A 281 9.38 -33.64 7.63
C ALA A 281 8.74 -32.80 8.74
N TYR A 282 9.48 -32.40 9.78
CA TYR A 282 8.95 -31.58 10.87
C TYR A 282 8.57 -30.16 10.44
N LEU A 283 9.26 -29.58 9.44
CA LEU A 283 8.89 -28.29 8.85
C LEU A 283 7.72 -28.47 7.88
N ARG A 284 7.78 -29.52 7.05
CA ARG A 284 6.76 -29.80 6.03
C ARG A 284 5.39 -30.19 6.60
N GLU A 285 5.36 -30.91 7.73
CA GLU A 285 4.15 -31.20 8.50
C GLU A 285 3.84 -30.10 9.53
N VAL A 286 4.67 -29.05 9.58
CA VAL A 286 4.51 -27.86 10.41
C VAL A 286 4.24 -28.20 11.88
N TRP A 287 5.16 -28.97 12.49
CA TRP A 287 5.04 -29.40 13.88
C TRP A 287 4.93 -28.24 14.87
N LEU A 288 5.49 -27.08 14.53
CA LEU A 288 5.40 -25.85 15.33
C LEU A 288 4.08 -25.07 15.13
N ALA A 289 3.09 -25.64 14.43
CA ALA A 289 1.77 -25.00 14.24
C ALA A 289 1.12 -24.49 15.54
N PRO A 290 1.21 -25.16 16.71
CA PRO A 290 0.66 -24.61 17.95
C PRO A 290 1.34 -23.31 18.41
N LEU A 291 2.60 -23.10 18.03
CA LEU A 291 3.37 -21.90 18.37
C LEU A 291 3.23 -20.80 17.32
N ALA A 292 2.85 -21.17 16.11
CA ALA A 292 2.71 -20.32 14.94
C ALA A 292 1.28 -20.44 14.40
N PRO A 293 0.26 -19.81 15.02
CA PRO A 293 -1.12 -19.87 14.53
C PRO A 293 -1.17 -19.37 13.07
N HIS A 294 -2.07 -19.83 12.22
CA HIS A 294 -2.14 -19.35 10.83
C HIS A 294 -3.41 -19.89 10.19
N GLU A 295 -3.93 -19.16 9.22
CA GLU A 295 -5.14 -19.50 8.47
C GLU A 295 -4.79 -20.17 7.14
N PHE A 296 -3.59 -19.89 6.63
CA PHE A 296 -3.10 -20.38 5.34
C PHE A 296 -1.92 -21.35 5.47
N ARG A 297 -1.90 -22.33 4.56
CA ARG A 297 -0.79 -23.26 4.30
C ARG A 297 -0.25 -22.97 2.92
N HIS A 298 1.05 -22.71 2.82
CA HIS A 298 1.70 -22.41 1.56
C HIS A 298 2.70 -23.53 1.17
N PRO A 299 2.21 -24.72 0.78
CA PRO A 299 3.06 -25.77 0.25
C PRO A 299 3.59 -25.40 -1.13
N ASP A 300 4.74 -25.95 -1.50
CA ASP A 300 5.10 -25.96 -2.91
C ASP A 300 4.20 -26.88 -3.76
N ILE A 301 4.24 -26.68 -5.07
CA ILE A 301 3.47 -27.39 -6.09
C ILE A 301 3.81 -28.89 -6.18
N GLY A 302 4.96 -29.31 -5.67
CA GLY A 302 5.39 -30.70 -5.58
C GLY A 302 4.67 -31.48 -4.50
N LEU A 303 4.02 -30.81 -3.53
CA LEU A 303 3.22 -31.42 -2.48
C LEU A 303 1.72 -31.48 -2.79
N ILE A 304 1.27 -30.85 -3.87
CA ILE A 304 -0.16 -30.73 -4.16
C ILE A 304 -0.73 -32.00 -4.77
N THR A 305 -1.60 -32.64 -3.98
CA THR A 305 -2.57 -33.64 -4.44
C THR A 305 -3.97 -33.32 -3.89
N PRO A 306 -5.05 -33.84 -4.49
CA PRO A 306 -6.41 -33.64 -3.97
C PRO A 306 -6.56 -34.07 -2.50
N GLU A 307 -5.96 -35.20 -2.11
CA GLU A 307 -6.02 -35.74 -0.75
C GLU A 307 -5.26 -34.84 0.24
N PHE A 308 -4.09 -34.33 -0.19
CA PHE A 308 -3.31 -33.41 0.62
C PHE A 308 -4.08 -32.12 0.91
N VAL A 309 -4.68 -31.52 -0.12
CA VAL A 309 -5.46 -30.29 0.00
C VAL A 309 -6.73 -30.54 0.82
N ALA A 310 -7.46 -31.62 0.56
CA ALA A 310 -8.67 -31.98 1.31
C ALA A 310 -8.40 -32.15 2.82
N ARG A 311 -7.28 -32.80 3.18
CA ARG A 311 -6.85 -32.94 4.58
C ARG A 311 -6.63 -31.59 5.26
N LEU A 312 -5.97 -30.65 4.59
CA LEU A 312 -5.72 -29.31 5.15
C LEU A 312 -7.02 -28.50 5.27
N LYS A 313 -7.92 -28.60 4.28
CA LYS A 313 -9.24 -27.94 4.32
C LYS A 313 -10.13 -28.49 5.44
N ALA A 314 -10.08 -29.80 5.71
CA ALA A 314 -10.76 -30.42 6.85
C ALA A 314 -10.26 -29.89 8.21
N GLN A 315 -9.04 -29.33 8.27
CA GLN A 315 -8.49 -28.64 9.44
C GLN A 315 -8.84 -27.13 9.47
N GLY A 316 -9.73 -26.66 8.59
CA GLY A 316 -10.09 -25.26 8.46
C GLY A 316 -9.02 -24.38 7.82
N LYS A 317 -8.00 -24.97 7.16
CA LYS A 317 -6.92 -24.24 6.50
C LYS A 317 -7.27 -23.92 5.05
N ARG A 318 -6.77 -22.78 4.59
CA ARG A 318 -6.71 -22.42 3.16
C ARG A 318 -5.35 -22.79 2.61
N VAL A 319 -5.28 -23.14 1.34
CA VAL A 319 -4.05 -23.63 0.72
C VAL A 319 -3.71 -22.75 -0.48
N ASN A 320 -2.62 -21.98 -0.42
CA ASN A 320 -2.08 -21.28 -1.59
C ASN A 320 -0.81 -22.00 -2.02
N THR A 321 -0.73 -22.49 -3.25
CA THR A 321 0.46 -23.24 -3.71
C THR A 321 1.38 -22.38 -4.55
N TRP A 322 2.68 -22.62 -4.45
CA TRP A 322 3.73 -21.91 -5.18
C TRP A 322 4.84 -22.87 -5.66
N THR A 323 5.77 -22.50 -6.53
CA THR A 323 5.54 -21.57 -7.63
C THR A 323 4.98 -22.37 -8.79
N VAL A 324 3.83 -21.96 -9.32
CA VAL A 324 3.07 -22.73 -10.31
C VAL A 324 3.18 -22.06 -11.69
N ASN A 325 3.99 -22.65 -12.57
CA ASN A 325 4.32 -22.03 -13.86
C ASN A 325 3.96 -22.85 -15.10
N THR A 326 3.63 -24.14 -14.96
CA THR A 326 3.24 -24.98 -16.09
C THR A 326 1.73 -25.16 -16.16
N ARG A 327 1.16 -25.27 -17.37
CA ARG A 327 -0.28 -25.54 -17.55
C ARG A 327 -0.74 -26.78 -16.77
N ALA A 328 0.08 -27.84 -16.78
CA ALA A 328 -0.21 -29.08 -16.06
C ALA A 328 -0.28 -28.86 -14.54
N ASP A 329 0.64 -28.07 -13.99
CA ASP A 329 0.64 -27.73 -12.56
C ASP A 329 -0.53 -26.81 -12.18
N ILE A 330 -0.88 -25.84 -13.04
CA ILE A 330 -2.04 -24.95 -12.83
C ILE A 330 -3.33 -25.78 -12.75
N VAL A 331 -3.52 -26.69 -13.71
CA VAL A 331 -4.69 -27.59 -13.73
C VAL A 331 -4.68 -28.52 -12.51
N ARG A 332 -3.52 -29.11 -12.15
CA ARG A 332 -3.40 -29.94 -10.94
C ARG A 332 -3.76 -29.17 -9.68
N ALA A 333 -3.25 -27.95 -9.52
CA ALA A 333 -3.54 -27.10 -8.37
C ALA A 333 -5.03 -26.78 -8.28
N ALA A 334 -5.62 -26.32 -9.37
CA ALA A 334 -7.04 -25.96 -9.42
C ALA A 334 -7.96 -27.16 -9.13
N THR A 335 -7.71 -28.30 -9.79
CA THR A 335 -8.50 -29.53 -9.58
C THR A 335 -8.31 -30.13 -8.19
N SER A 336 -7.17 -29.91 -7.54
CA SER A 336 -6.95 -30.28 -6.13
C SER A 336 -7.72 -29.39 -5.15
N GLY A 337 -8.32 -28.29 -5.61
CA GLY A 337 -9.18 -27.42 -4.80
C GLY A 337 -8.42 -26.46 -3.89
N VAL A 338 -7.22 -26.03 -4.32
CA VAL A 338 -6.44 -24.98 -3.65
C VAL A 338 -7.22 -23.66 -3.58
N HIS A 339 -6.90 -22.85 -2.57
CA HIS A 339 -7.43 -21.51 -2.40
C HIS A 339 -6.69 -20.47 -3.28
N GLY A 340 -5.41 -20.70 -3.58
CA GLY A 340 -4.65 -19.76 -4.39
C GLY A 340 -3.55 -20.46 -5.18
N ILE A 341 -3.27 -19.90 -6.35
CA ILE A 341 -2.17 -20.29 -7.23
C ILE A 341 -1.23 -19.09 -7.30
N ILE A 342 -0.02 -19.27 -6.77
CA ILE A 342 1.05 -18.28 -6.83
C ILE A 342 1.98 -18.69 -7.97
N GLY A 343 2.11 -17.85 -8.99
CA GLY A 343 2.94 -18.13 -10.15
C GLY A 343 3.36 -16.88 -10.92
N ASP A 344 4.35 -17.03 -11.80
CA ASP A 344 5.10 -15.90 -12.38
C ASP A 344 4.31 -15.17 -13.47
N SER A 345 3.28 -15.81 -14.04
CA SER A 345 2.46 -15.28 -15.13
C SER A 345 0.98 -15.36 -14.79
N PRO A 346 0.38 -14.30 -14.22
CA PRO A 346 -1.07 -14.22 -14.03
C PRO A 346 -1.84 -14.53 -15.32
N LEU A 347 -1.36 -14.04 -16.46
CA LEU A 347 -1.96 -14.30 -17.77
C LEU A 347 -1.99 -15.79 -18.12
N ALA A 348 -0.89 -16.52 -17.91
CA ALA A 348 -0.83 -17.96 -18.21
C ALA A 348 -1.73 -18.77 -17.26
N ILE A 349 -1.84 -18.35 -15.99
CA ILE A 349 -2.75 -18.97 -15.02
C ILE A 349 -4.20 -18.78 -15.48
N ARG A 350 -4.59 -17.57 -15.89
CA ARG A 350 -5.93 -17.29 -16.42
C ARG A 350 -6.26 -18.13 -17.64
N ASP A 351 -5.37 -18.17 -18.62
CA ASP A 351 -5.56 -18.97 -19.85
C ASP A 351 -5.71 -20.47 -19.54
N ALA A 352 -4.91 -21.00 -18.62
CA ALA A 352 -5.01 -22.39 -18.19
C ALA A 352 -6.33 -22.71 -17.47
N LEU A 353 -6.93 -21.72 -16.79
CA LEU A 353 -8.22 -21.83 -16.11
C LEU A 353 -9.42 -21.48 -17.01
N GLY A 354 -9.18 -20.92 -18.20
CA GLY A 354 -10.22 -20.56 -19.16
C GLY A 354 -11.05 -19.33 -18.77
N ILE A 355 -10.43 -18.33 -18.12
CA ILE A 355 -11.13 -17.13 -17.59
C ILE A 355 -10.57 -15.79 -18.07
#